data_AF-A0A1I7D5E2-F1
#
_entry.id   AF-A0A1I7D5E2-F1
#
_cell.length_a   1.000
_cell.length_b   1.000
_cell.length_c   1.000
_cell.angle_alpha   90.00
_cell.angle_beta   90.00
_cell.angle_gamma   90.00
#
_symmetry.space_group_name_H-M   'P 1'
#
loop_
_entity.id
_entity.type
_entity.pdbx_description
1 polymer ?
#
loop_
_entity_poly.entity_id
_entity_poly.type
_entity_poly.pdbx_seq_one_letter_code
_entity_poly.pdbx_strand_id
1 'polypeptide(L)'
;MSSTNQDTKHPPANVLRVTGWKDLPTDRTPALYRVTGSNGDSREFTLAKGNRVILDALLRQPIYCASPVRVSDRVCVLRREYGVPITIEMYENDAATDRAKFGVYFIGEGVARIGGAA
;
A
#
# COMPACT_ATOMS: atom_id res chain seq x y z
N MET A 1 -34.97 -11.43 11.66
CA MET A 1 -33.58 -11.78 11.99
C MET A 1 -32.91 -12.19 10.69
N SER A 2 -32.26 -11.24 10.02
CA SER A 2 -31.68 -11.49 8.69
C SER A 2 -30.23 -11.92 8.86
N SER A 3 -29.95 -13.17 8.53
CA SER A 3 -28.64 -13.80 8.51
C SER A 3 -27.69 -13.01 7.61
N THR A 4 -26.69 -12.33 8.18
CA THR A 4 -25.61 -11.75 7.40
C THR A 4 -24.67 -12.88 6.99
N ASN A 5 -24.77 -13.28 5.73
CA ASN A 5 -23.87 -14.23 5.09
C ASN A 5 -22.43 -13.74 5.32
N GLN A 6 -21.68 -14.47 6.14
CA GLN A 6 -20.24 -14.24 6.36
C GLN A 6 -19.51 -14.78 5.14
N ASP A 7 -19.60 -14.04 4.02
CA ASP A 7 -18.67 -14.25 2.91
C ASP A 7 -17.28 -14.05 3.50
N THR A 8 -16.50 -15.13 3.55
CA THR A 8 -15.10 -15.08 3.93
C THR A 8 -14.42 -14.18 2.93
N LYS A 9 -14.17 -12.92 3.33
CA LYS A 9 -13.42 -11.98 2.51
C LYS A 9 -12.05 -12.62 2.28
N HIS A 10 -11.80 -13.02 1.04
CA HIS A 10 -10.47 -13.36 0.58
C HIS A 10 -9.82 -12.09 0.03
N PRO A 11 -8.53 -11.86 0.30
CA PRO A 11 -7.82 -10.76 -0.34
C PRO A 11 -7.74 -11.01 -1.85
N PRO A 12 -7.55 -9.96 -2.66
CA PRO A 12 -7.30 -10.11 -4.08
C PRO A 12 -6.15 -11.10 -4.37
N ALA A 13 -6.23 -11.82 -5.49
CA ALA A 13 -5.20 -12.81 -5.84
C ALA A 13 -3.81 -12.20 -6.07
N ASN A 14 -3.74 -10.90 -6.40
CA ASN A 14 -2.50 -10.19 -6.68
C ASN A 14 -1.90 -9.45 -5.47
N VAL A 15 -2.38 -9.67 -4.23
CA VAL A 15 -1.78 -9.00 -3.07
C VAL A 15 -0.33 -9.45 -2.87
N LEU A 16 0.60 -8.50 -2.83
CA LEU A 16 2.02 -8.76 -2.63
C LEU A 16 2.32 -9.08 -1.17
N ARG A 17 2.81 -10.30 -0.93
CA ARG A 17 3.39 -10.67 0.36
C ARG A 17 4.88 -10.36 0.36
N VAL A 18 5.28 -9.34 1.13
CA VAL A 18 6.67 -8.88 1.18
C VAL A 18 7.43 -9.66 2.24
N THR A 19 8.33 -10.54 1.80
CA THR A 19 9.27 -11.30 2.64
C THR A 19 10.61 -10.59 2.80
N GLY A 20 10.92 -9.63 1.94
CA GLY A 20 12.10 -8.78 2.06
C GLY A 20 12.17 -7.70 0.98
N TRP A 21 13.21 -6.86 1.03
CA TRP A 21 13.40 -5.79 0.03
C TRP A 21 13.55 -6.28 -1.41
N LYS A 22 13.93 -7.55 -1.59
CA LYS A 22 14.04 -8.21 -2.90
C LYS A 22 12.70 -8.36 -3.63
N ASP A 23 11.58 -8.35 -2.89
CA ASP A 23 10.23 -8.51 -3.45
C ASP A 23 9.64 -7.17 -3.92
N LEU A 24 10.34 -6.07 -3.64
CA LEU A 24 9.90 -4.70 -3.90
C LEU A 24 10.71 -4.06 -5.04
N PRO A 25 10.22 -2.95 -5.63
CA PRO A 25 11.00 -2.16 -6.57
C PRO A 25 12.40 -1.84 -6.02
N THR A 26 13.43 -2.09 -6.82
CA THR A 26 14.83 -1.94 -6.41
C THR A 26 15.33 -0.51 -6.53
N ASP A 27 14.74 0.27 -7.44
CA ASP A 27 15.11 1.66 -7.64
C ASP A 27 14.65 2.52 -6.44
N ARG A 28 15.62 3.29 -5.92
CA ARG A 28 15.51 4.10 -4.71
C ARG A 28 15.80 5.57 -4.98
N THR A 29 16.08 5.92 -6.24
CA THR A 29 16.32 7.30 -6.67
C THR A 29 15.09 8.18 -6.37
N PRO A 30 15.29 9.49 -6.15
CA PRO A 30 14.16 10.40 -5.94
C PRO A 30 13.18 10.40 -7.13
N ALA A 31 11.88 10.31 -6.83
CA ALA A 31 10.81 10.41 -7.81
C ALA A 31 9.71 11.37 -7.34
N LEU A 32 9.09 12.07 -8.30
CA LEU A 32 8.04 13.06 -8.08
C LEU A 32 6.67 12.40 -8.24
N TYR A 33 5.82 12.62 -7.25
CA TYR A 33 4.46 12.10 -7.20
C TYR A 33 3.48 13.25 -7.08
N ARG A 34 2.27 13.01 -7.58
CA ARG A 34 1.10 13.86 -7.39
C ARG A 34 0.01 13.05 -6.69
N VAL A 35 -0.61 13.65 -5.70
CA VAL A 35 -1.85 13.17 -5.08
C VAL A 35 -2.92 14.22 -5.34
N THR A 36 -4.02 13.82 -5.97
CA THR A 36 -5.20 14.63 -6.22
C THR A 36 -6.30 14.18 -5.27
N GLY A 37 -6.76 15.08 -4.40
CA GLY A 37 -7.88 14.86 -3.50
C GLY A 37 -9.23 14.90 -4.22
N SER A 38 -10.28 14.44 -3.54
CA SER A 38 -11.66 14.42 -4.08
C SER A 38 -12.24 15.81 -4.36
N ASN A 39 -11.68 16.86 -3.75
CA ASN A 39 -12.04 18.26 -3.98
C ASN A 39 -11.29 18.88 -5.18
N GLY A 40 -10.44 18.12 -5.86
CA GLY A 40 -9.62 18.60 -6.98
C GLY A 40 -8.29 19.23 -6.56
N ASP A 41 -8.03 19.42 -5.26
CA ASP A 41 -6.73 19.90 -4.80
C ASP A 41 -5.66 18.86 -5.11
N SER A 42 -4.56 19.31 -5.70
CA SER A 42 -3.41 18.44 -5.95
C SER A 42 -2.20 18.88 -5.13
N ARG A 43 -1.43 17.90 -4.66
CA ARG A 43 -0.16 18.10 -3.98
C ARG A 43 0.91 17.28 -4.65
N GLU A 44 2.06 17.91 -4.84
CA GLU A 44 3.23 17.24 -5.38
C GLU A 44 4.29 17.09 -4.31
N PHE A 45 4.97 15.95 -4.31
CA PHE A 45 6.05 15.68 -3.36
C PHE A 45 7.05 14.71 -3.97
N THR A 46 8.30 14.85 -3.52
CA THR A 46 9.37 13.94 -3.91
C THR A 46 9.56 12.89 -2.82
N LEU A 47 9.60 11.62 -3.20
CA LEU A 47 10.01 10.53 -2.32
C LEU A 47 11.31 9.92 -2.81
N ALA A 48 12.10 9.41 -1.86
CA ALA A 48 13.28 8.61 -2.13
C ALA A 48 13.34 7.40 -1.19
N LYS A 49 14.29 6.49 -1.44
CA LYS A 49 14.57 5.34 -0.57
C LYS A 49 13.31 4.51 -0.30
N GLY A 50 13.14 3.98 0.91
CA GLY A 50 12.06 3.06 1.23
C GLY A 50 10.64 3.62 1.09
N ASN A 51 10.41 4.93 1.30
CA ASN A 51 9.06 5.50 1.15
C ASN A 51 8.61 5.45 -0.31
N ARG A 52 9.54 5.81 -1.21
CA ARG A 52 9.35 5.71 -2.65
C ARG A 52 9.10 4.26 -3.07
N VAL A 53 9.93 3.32 -2.61
CA VAL A 53 9.79 1.90 -2.94
C VAL A 53 8.43 1.35 -2.53
N ILE A 54 7.94 1.69 -1.32
CA ILE A 54 6.63 1.24 -0.86
C ILE A 54 5.49 1.88 -1.65
N LEU A 55 5.59 3.18 -1.99
CA LEU A 55 4.57 3.82 -2.81
C LEU A 55 4.52 3.22 -4.22
N ASP A 56 5.67 3.00 -4.85
CA ASP A 56 5.76 2.37 -6.17
C ASP A 56 5.18 0.94 -6.14
N ALA A 57 5.41 0.19 -5.06
CA ALA A 57 4.82 -1.13 -4.90
C ALA A 57 3.29 -1.07 -4.76
N LEU A 58 2.78 -0.14 -3.95
CA LEU A 58 1.34 0.06 -3.75
C LEU A 58 0.61 0.53 -5.02
N LEU A 59 1.29 1.33 -5.85
CA LEU A 59 0.78 1.74 -7.17
C LEU A 59 0.64 0.56 -8.14
N ARG A 60 1.39 -0.54 -7.96
CA ARG A 60 1.32 -1.73 -8.81
C ARG A 60 0.26 -2.72 -8.33
N GLN A 61 0.21 -2.96 -7.02
CA GLN A 61 -0.70 -3.93 -6.42
C GLN A 61 -0.84 -3.72 -4.90
N PRO A 62 -1.90 -4.23 -4.27
CA PRO A 62 -2.05 -4.14 -2.82
C PRO A 62 -0.98 -4.94 -2.08
N ILE A 63 -0.68 -4.60 -0.82
CA ILE A 63 0.43 -5.19 -0.05
C ILE A 63 -0.05 -5.67 1.32
N TYR A 64 0.37 -6.87 1.73
CA TYR A 64 0.15 -7.36 3.10
C TYR A 64 0.83 -6.44 4.14
N CYS A 65 0.10 -6.08 5.20
CA CYS A 65 0.66 -5.23 6.26
C CYS A 65 1.83 -5.89 7.00
N ALA A 66 1.71 -7.20 7.24
CA ALA A 66 2.73 -7.97 7.94
C ALA A 66 3.95 -8.18 7.03
N SER A 67 5.07 -7.53 7.36
CA SER A 67 6.31 -7.66 6.59
C SER A 67 7.56 -7.30 7.41
N PRO A 68 8.70 -8.00 7.21
CA PRO A 68 9.96 -7.67 7.88
C PRO A 68 10.57 -6.34 7.45
N VAL A 69 10.16 -5.76 6.32
CA VAL A 69 10.65 -4.42 5.89
C VAL A 69 9.88 -3.25 6.51
N ARG A 70 8.99 -3.54 7.47
CA ARG A 70 8.19 -2.55 8.20
C ARG A 70 7.34 -1.67 7.26
N VAL A 71 6.57 -2.32 6.39
CA VAL A 71 5.64 -1.66 5.45
C VAL A 71 4.72 -0.68 6.19
N SER A 72 4.19 -1.06 7.35
CA SER A 72 3.31 -0.21 8.16
C SER A 72 3.93 1.13 8.56
N ASP A 73 5.21 1.16 8.94
CA ASP A 73 5.89 2.42 9.31
C ASP A 73 5.91 3.39 8.13
N ARG A 74 6.19 2.86 6.93
CA ARG A 74 6.24 3.68 5.70
C ARG A 74 4.86 4.12 5.27
N VAL A 75 3.86 3.25 5.37
CA VAL A 75 2.47 3.61 5.09
C VAL A 75 1.97 4.70 6.04
N CYS A 76 2.33 4.65 7.32
CA CYS A 76 2.00 5.71 8.28
C CYS A 76 2.56 7.06 7.84
N VAL A 77 3.81 7.11 7.41
CA VAL A 77 4.44 8.32 6.87
C VAL A 77 3.74 8.80 5.60
N LEU A 78 3.51 7.90 4.62
CA LEU A 78 2.83 8.22 3.36
C LEU A 78 1.43 8.80 3.60
N ARG A 79 0.66 8.24 4.53
CA ARG A 79 -0.69 8.75 4.87
C ARG A 79 -0.64 10.08 5.60
N ARG A 80 0.18 10.19 6.65
CA ARG A 80 0.14 11.34 7.57
C ARG A 80 0.87 12.56 7.05
N GLU A 81 2.03 12.36 6.45
CA GLU A 81 2.91 13.47 6.01
C GLU A 81 2.64 13.87 4.56
N TYR A 82 2.38 12.88 3.69
CA TYR A 82 2.21 13.13 2.24
C TYR A 82 0.75 13.09 1.78
N GLY A 83 -0.18 12.76 2.67
CA GLY A 83 -1.61 12.71 2.36
C GLY A 83 -1.99 11.63 1.34
N VAL A 84 -1.16 10.59 1.17
CA VAL A 84 -1.47 9.50 0.24
C VAL A 84 -2.71 8.75 0.74
N PRO A 85 -3.76 8.59 -0.09
CA PRO A 85 -4.99 7.90 0.29
C PRO A 85 -4.75 6.39 0.36
N ILE A 86 -4.16 5.90 1.46
CA ILE A 86 -3.96 4.46 1.68
C ILE A 86 -5.01 3.96 2.66
N THR A 87 -5.80 2.97 2.24
CA THR A 87 -6.75 2.26 3.09
C THR A 87 -6.17 0.93 3.57
N ILE A 88 -6.71 0.41 4.65
CA ILE A 88 -6.41 -0.92 5.16
C ILE A 88 -7.70 -1.70 5.23
N GLU A 89 -7.70 -2.89 4.65
CA GLU A 89 -8.79 -3.85 4.81
C GLU A 89 -8.31 -5.04 5.62
N MET A 90 -9.16 -5.49 6.54
CA MET A 90 -8.89 -6.62 7.41
C MET A 90 -9.54 -7.87 6.83
N TYR A 91 -8.75 -8.93 6.78
CA TYR A 91 -9.11 -10.25 6.31
C TYR A 91 -8.82 -11.27 7.41
N GLU A 92 -9.40 -12.46 7.30
CA GLU A 92 -9.32 -13.51 8.32
C GLU A 92 -8.77 -14.81 7.73
N ASN A 93 -8.28 -15.69 8.61
CA ASN A 93 -7.79 -17.03 8.27
C ASN A 93 -6.66 -17.01 7.22
N ASP A 94 -5.52 -16.39 7.56
CA ASP A 94 -4.34 -16.39 6.67
C ASP A 94 -3.74 -17.79 6.56
N ALA A 95 -4.10 -18.54 5.52
CA ALA A 95 -3.59 -19.88 5.27
C ALA A 95 -2.05 -19.97 5.20
N ALA A 96 -1.36 -18.87 4.88
CA ALA A 96 0.10 -18.86 4.78
C ALA A 96 0.81 -18.65 6.13
N THR A 97 0.14 -18.08 7.14
CA THR A 97 0.76 -17.77 8.45
C THR A 97 -0.01 -18.28 9.64
N ASP A 98 -1.14 -18.97 9.40
CA ASP A 98 -2.09 -19.44 10.41
C ASP A 98 -2.62 -18.31 11.33
N ARG A 99 -2.57 -17.07 10.84
CA ARG A 99 -3.05 -15.91 11.59
C ARG A 99 -4.55 -15.77 11.45
N ALA A 100 -5.21 -15.62 12.59
CA ALA A 100 -6.65 -15.37 12.64
C ALA A 100 -7.06 -14.11 11.86
N LYS A 101 -6.25 -13.04 11.90
CA LYS A 101 -6.51 -11.79 11.17
C LYS A 101 -5.24 -11.22 10.54
N PHE A 102 -5.39 -10.60 9.38
CA PHE A 102 -4.33 -9.87 8.69
C PHE A 102 -4.89 -8.66 7.97
N GLY A 103 -4.05 -7.64 7.79
CA GLY A 103 -4.39 -6.45 7.02
C GLY A 103 -3.74 -6.47 5.64
N VAL A 104 -4.42 -5.85 4.68
CA VAL A 104 -3.86 -5.52 3.36
C VAL A 104 -4.03 -4.02 3.12
N TYR A 105 -2.96 -3.38 2.68
CA TYR A 105 -2.95 -1.98 2.27
C TYR A 105 -3.32 -1.84 0.80
N PHE A 106 -4.23 -0.90 0.54
CA PHE A 106 -4.66 -0.52 -0.80
C PHE A 106 -4.39 0.96 -1.01
N ILE A 107 -3.99 1.31 -2.23
CA ILE A 107 -3.91 2.71 -2.65
C ILE A 107 -5.26 3.14 -3.23
N GLY A 108 -5.72 4.30 -2.81
CA GLY A 108 -6.87 4.97 -3.37
C GLY A 108 -6.53 5.68 -4.68
N GLU A 109 -7.55 6.28 -5.29
CA GLU A 109 -7.41 7.00 -6.54
C GLU A 109 -6.64 8.33 -6.38
N GLY A 110 -6.28 8.94 -7.51
CA GLY A 110 -5.65 10.26 -7.55
C GLY A 110 -4.15 10.27 -7.25
N VAL A 111 -3.51 9.12 -7.07
CA VAL A 111 -2.06 9.02 -6.88
C VAL A 111 -1.37 8.65 -8.19
N ALA A 112 -0.44 9.49 -8.64
CA ALA A 112 0.32 9.24 -9.85
C ALA A 112 1.79 9.61 -9.67
N ARG A 113 2.67 8.81 -10.29
CA ARG A 113 4.06 9.21 -10.51
C ARG A 113 4.11 10.16 -11.71
N ILE A 114 4.68 11.35 -11.52
CA ILE A 114 4.72 12.40 -12.54
C ILE A 114 6.15 12.80 -12.94
N GLY A 115 7.18 12.24 -12.29
CA GLY A 115 8.57 12.46 -12.66
C GLY A 115 9.58 11.61 -11.89
N GLY A 116 10.85 11.68 -12.28
CA GLY A 116 11.98 10.95 -11.69
C GLY A 116 12.48 9.80 -12.57
N ALA A 117 13.77 9.47 -12.46
CA ALA A 117 14.44 8.46 -13.29
C ALA A 117 13.75 7.08 -13.18
N ALA A 118 13.43 6.48 -14.33
CA ALA A 118 12.80 5.17 -14.44
C ALA A 118 13.80 4.03 -14.23
#